data_AF-A0A8C4Z3W1-F1
#
_entry.id   AF-A0A8C4Z3W1-F1
#
_cell.length_a   1.000
_cell.length_b   1.000
_cell.length_c   1.000
_cell.angle_alpha   90.00
_cell.angle_beta   90.00
_cell.angle_gamma   90.00
#
_symmetry.space_group_name_H-M   'P 1'
#
loop_
_entity.id
_entity.type
_entity.pdbx_description
1 polymer ?
#
loop_
_entity_poly.entity_id
_entity_poly.type
_entity_poly.pdbx_seq_one_letter_code
_entity_poly.pdbx_strand_id
1 'polypeptide(L)'
;MPKAKKNSHRKKYDYDKDRKKQKKQFMKKSRPRIEDKSIRHAWDNYKTSNKNLEDMGLAFDPNHSQPIRNPETGFAPTPAAPVVTKPYVLRKMEEEASQRFDDDKSLSRDLIDFVQHMVREHGEDYKAMARDEKNYYQDTPKQIQRKVNEYKRCHPKLFNAFIQSLAPNANPQSSSQPPVIVC
;
A
#
# COMPACT_ATOMS: atom_id res chain seq x y z
N MET A 1 -21.13 10.72 35.43
CA MET A 1 -21.12 11.58 34.22
C MET A 1 -22.41 12.38 34.16
N PRO A 2 -22.39 13.70 33.94
CA PRO A 2 -23.62 14.47 33.84
C PRO A 2 -24.35 14.08 32.55
N LYS A 3 -25.60 13.61 32.67
CA LYS A 3 -26.45 13.26 31.53
C LYS A 3 -26.69 14.51 30.67
N ALA A 4 -26.51 14.41 29.36
CA ALA A 4 -26.76 15.51 28.43
C ALA A 4 -28.17 16.08 28.65
N LYS A 5 -28.25 17.34 29.07
CA LYS A 5 -29.50 18.04 29.38
C LYS A 5 -30.29 18.18 28.07
N LYS A 6 -31.37 17.41 27.92
CA LYS A 6 -32.26 17.53 26.75
C LYS A 6 -32.76 18.98 26.70
N ASN A 7 -32.52 19.66 25.59
CA ASN A 7 -32.97 21.04 25.41
C ASN A 7 -34.50 21.07 25.45
N SER A 8 -35.05 21.54 26.57
CA SER A 8 -36.49 21.59 26.86
C SER A 8 -37.23 22.67 26.08
N HIS A 9 -36.52 23.52 25.33
CA HIS A 9 -37.16 24.60 24.58
C HIS A 9 -37.72 24.08 23.26
N ARG A 10 -39.02 24.32 23.05
CA ARG A 10 -39.70 24.13 21.77
C ARG A 10 -38.92 24.91 20.71
N LYS A 11 -38.46 24.23 19.65
CA LYS A 11 -37.69 24.88 18.57
C LYS A 11 -38.54 26.00 17.95
N LYS A 12 -38.31 27.24 18.35
CA LYS A 12 -38.93 28.44 17.76
C LYS A 12 -38.32 28.65 16.37
N TYR A 13 -39.14 28.98 15.39
CA TYR A 13 -38.65 29.36 14.07
C TYR A 13 -37.95 30.71 14.19
N ASP A 14 -36.65 30.73 13.88
CA ASP A 14 -35.84 31.94 13.82
C ASP A 14 -36.03 32.57 12.43
N TYR A 15 -36.64 33.75 12.37
CA TYR A 15 -36.97 34.44 11.13
C TYR A 15 -35.74 35.11 10.48
N ASP A 16 -34.67 35.35 11.23
CA ASP A 16 -33.45 36.01 10.75
C ASP A 16 -32.52 35.04 10.00
N LYS A 17 -32.79 33.73 10.10
CA LYS A 17 -32.00 32.68 9.49
C LYS A 17 -32.64 32.17 8.19
N ASP A 18 -31.98 32.43 7.07
CA ASP A 18 -32.33 31.77 5.81
C ASP A 18 -31.93 30.28 5.85
N ARG A 19 -32.92 29.42 6.11
CA ARG A 19 -32.76 27.97 6.17
C ARG A 19 -32.35 27.36 4.83
N LYS A 20 -32.69 27.97 3.68
CA LYS A 20 -32.26 27.48 2.37
C LYS A 20 -30.75 27.67 2.22
N LYS A 21 -30.22 28.83 2.63
CA LYS A 21 -28.78 29.10 2.66
C LYS A 21 -28.05 28.18 3.64
N GLN A 22 -28.59 27.99 4.85
CA GLN A 22 -28.02 27.06 5.84
C GLN A 22 -28.00 25.61 5.33
N LYS A 23 -29.09 25.15 4.70
CA LYS A 23 -29.13 23.82 4.07
C LYS A 23 -28.05 23.68 3.00
N LYS A 24 -27.88 24.67 2.12
CA LYS A 24 -26.81 24.67 1.11
C LYS A 24 -25.42 24.61 1.74
N GLN A 25 -25.17 25.38 2.79
CA GLN A 25 -23.89 25.36 3.51
C GLN A 25 -23.63 24.02 4.20
N PHE A 26 -24.64 23.47 4.89
CA PHE A 26 -24.56 22.17 5.54
C PHE A 26 -24.30 21.06 4.51
N MET A 27 -25.06 21.04 3.40
CA MET A 27 -24.84 20.10 2.31
C MET A 27 -23.43 20.24 1.72
N LYS A 28 -22.94 21.46 1.49
CA LYS A 28 -21.55 21.69 1.01
C LYS A 28 -20.51 21.16 2.00
N LYS A 29 -20.72 21.35 3.31
CA LYS A 29 -19.81 20.89 4.37
C LYS A 29 -19.84 19.38 4.55
N SER A 30 -20.98 18.74 4.36
CA SER A 30 -21.16 17.29 4.49
C SER A 30 -20.73 16.49 3.25
N ARG A 31 -20.32 17.16 2.15
CA ARG A 31 -19.83 16.49 0.94
C ARG A 31 -18.41 15.96 1.18
N PRO A 32 -18.18 14.64 1.09
CA PRO A 32 -16.84 14.09 1.24
C PRO A 32 -15.97 14.44 0.02
N ARG A 33 -14.67 14.60 0.23
CA ARG A 33 -13.68 14.58 -0.85
C ARG A 33 -13.39 13.12 -1.17
N ILE A 34 -13.72 12.70 -2.39
CA ILE A 34 -13.57 11.31 -2.85
C ILE A 34 -12.37 11.25 -3.78
N GLU A 35 -11.39 10.41 -3.44
CA GLU A 35 -10.16 10.20 -4.22
C GLU A 35 -10.39 9.19 -5.35
N ASP A 36 -11.06 8.09 -5.05
CA ASP A 36 -11.36 7.05 -6.04
C ASP A 36 -12.27 7.55 -7.15
N LYS A 37 -11.79 7.39 -8.39
CA LYS A 37 -12.49 7.83 -9.59
C LYS A 37 -13.80 7.04 -9.77
N SER A 38 -13.79 5.74 -9.48
CA SER A 38 -14.95 4.84 -9.58
C SER A 38 -16.13 5.31 -8.73
N ILE A 39 -15.90 5.57 -7.44
CA ILE A 39 -16.90 6.10 -6.50
C ILE A 39 -17.34 7.49 -6.94
N ARG A 40 -16.40 8.36 -7.30
CA ARG A 40 -16.69 9.75 -7.66
C ARG A 40 -17.62 9.85 -8.88
N HIS A 41 -17.44 8.99 -9.89
CA HIS A 41 -18.33 8.94 -11.05
C HIS A 41 -19.71 8.38 -10.71
N ALA A 42 -19.78 7.43 -9.78
CA ALA A 42 -21.05 6.84 -9.35
C ALA A 42 -21.82 7.70 -8.34
N TRP A 43 -21.21 8.75 -7.78
CA TRP A 43 -21.76 9.56 -6.69
C TRP A 43 -22.91 10.47 -7.14
N ASP A 44 -24.06 10.39 -6.45
CA ASP A 44 -25.21 11.26 -6.69
C ASP A 44 -25.28 12.37 -5.62
N ASN A 45 -25.24 13.63 -6.06
CA ASN A 45 -25.28 14.80 -5.15
C ASN A 45 -26.66 15.03 -4.52
N TYR A 46 -27.72 14.40 -5.03
CA TYR A 46 -29.08 14.53 -4.51
C TYR A 46 -29.40 13.49 -3.43
N LYS A 47 -28.57 12.45 -3.29
CA LYS A 47 -28.71 11.39 -2.28
C LYS A 47 -27.82 11.67 -1.06
N THR A 48 -28.19 11.08 0.07
CA THR A 48 -27.34 11.10 1.27
C THR A 48 -26.10 10.22 1.06
N SER A 49 -25.03 10.51 1.79
CA SER A 49 -23.80 9.70 1.71
C SER A 49 -24.05 8.23 2.02
N ASN A 50 -24.92 7.93 3.00
CA ASN A 50 -25.30 6.55 3.33
C ASN A 50 -25.92 5.83 2.13
N LYS A 51 -26.94 6.44 1.52
CA LYS A 51 -27.65 5.84 0.38
C LYS A 51 -26.76 5.69 -0.86
N ASN A 52 -25.83 6.62 -1.08
CA ASN A 52 -24.86 6.50 -2.17
C ASN A 52 -23.93 5.30 -1.98
N LEU A 53 -23.43 5.08 -0.76
CA LEU A 53 -22.56 3.94 -0.47
C LEU A 53 -23.36 2.62 -0.55
N GLU A 54 -24.55 2.57 0.03
CA GLU A 54 -25.46 1.42 -0.08
C GLU A 54 -25.78 1.08 -1.54
N ASP A 55 -26.07 2.07 -2.39
CA ASP A 55 -26.32 1.87 -3.82
C ASP A 55 -25.12 1.24 -4.53
N MET A 56 -23.89 1.54 -4.10
CA MET A 56 -22.64 0.96 -4.62
C MET A 56 -22.26 -0.36 -3.92
N GLY A 57 -22.99 -0.79 -2.89
CA GLY A 57 -22.67 -1.97 -2.09
C GLY A 57 -21.53 -1.76 -1.08
N LEU A 58 -21.27 -0.50 -0.72
CA LEU A 58 -20.29 -0.10 0.28
C LEU A 58 -20.96 0.15 1.64
N ALA A 59 -20.26 -0.16 2.73
CA ALA A 59 -20.72 0.13 4.07
C ALA A 59 -20.49 1.60 4.43
N PHE A 60 -21.50 2.28 4.98
CA PHE A 60 -21.34 3.63 5.54
C PHE A 60 -20.72 3.62 6.94
N ASP A 61 -21.10 2.65 7.78
CA ASP A 61 -20.53 2.43 9.10
C ASP A 61 -19.84 1.05 9.16
N PRO A 62 -18.51 1.00 9.31
CA PRO A 62 -17.78 -0.26 9.35
C PRO A 62 -18.24 -1.15 10.51
N ASN A 63 -18.56 -0.57 11.67
CA ASN A 63 -19.00 -1.32 12.85
C ASN A 63 -20.35 -2.02 12.64
N HIS A 64 -21.19 -1.48 11.74
CA HIS A 64 -22.46 -2.09 11.39
C HIS A 64 -22.28 -3.23 10.37
N SER A 65 -21.34 -3.08 9.44
CA SER A 65 -21.05 -4.10 8.43
C SER A 65 -20.20 -5.26 8.96
N GLN A 66 -19.35 -5.01 9.95
CA GLN A 66 -18.47 -5.98 10.59
C GLN A 66 -18.71 -5.87 12.10
N PRO A 67 -19.74 -6.56 12.64
CA PRO A 67 -20.05 -6.46 14.06
C PRO A 67 -18.83 -6.92 14.88
N ILE A 68 -18.41 -6.11 15.85
CA ILE A 68 -17.42 -6.56 16.82
C ILE A 68 -18.16 -7.39 17.86
N ARG A 69 -17.58 -8.54 18.26
CA ARG A 69 -18.15 -9.39 19.30
C ARG A 69 -18.19 -8.61 20.62
N ASN A 70 -19.39 -8.39 21.15
CA ASN A 70 -19.54 -7.90 22.52
C ASN A 70 -19.47 -9.08 23.49
N PRO A 71 -18.70 -8.98 24.60
CA PRO A 71 -18.56 -10.09 25.55
C PRO A 71 -19.87 -10.43 26.26
N GLU A 72 -20.75 -9.45 26.50
CA GLU A 72 -22.03 -9.64 27.21
C GLU A 72 -23.17 -10.11 26.30
N THR A 73 -23.22 -9.62 25.05
CA THR A 73 -24.38 -9.80 24.16
C THR A 73 -24.05 -10.65 22.92
N GLY A 74 -22.81 -11.10 22.77
CA GLY A 74 -22.35 -11.84 21.59
C GLY A 74 -22.22 -10.97 20.34
N PHE A 75 -22.34 -11.60 19.16
CA PHE A 75 -22.36 -10.89 17.88
C PHE A 75 -23.74 -10.28 17.65
N ALA A 76 -23.80 -9.02 17.24
CA ALA A 76 -25.06 -8.45 16.78
C ALA A 76 -25.54 -9.18 15.52
N PRO A 77 -26.87 -9.37 15.33
CA PRO A 77 -27.40 -10.00 14.13
C PRO A 77 -26.98 -9.20 12.90
N THR A 78 -26.36 -9.88 11.94
CA THR A 78 -25.92 -9.27 10.68
C THR A 78 -27.15 -8.85 9.88
N PRO A 79 -27.25 -7.59 9.43
CA PRO A 79 -28.36 -7.18 8.57
C PRO A 79 -28.34 -7.98 7.27
N ALA A 80 -29.53 -8.26 6.73
CA ALA A 80 -29.68 -8.95 5.45
C ALA A 80 -28.90 -8.22 4.35
N ALA A 81 -28.29 -8.97 3.43
CA ALA A 81 -27.44 -8.41 2.39
C ALA A 81 -28.20 -7.32 1.60
N PRO A 82 -27.69 -6.08 1.53
CA PRO A 82 -28.36 -5.00 0.84
C PRO A 82 -28.40 -5.27 -0.68
N VAL A 83 -29.52 -4.92 -1.31
CA VAL A 83 -29.64 -4.99 -2.77
C VAL A 83 -28.79 -3.88 -3.39
N VAL A 84 -27.74 -4.27 -4.12
CA VAL A 84 -26.79 -3.34 -4.74
C VAL A 84 -27.32 -2.84 -6.08
N THR A 85 -27.52 -1.53 -6.21
CA THR A 85 -28.02 -0.89 -7.45
C THR A 85 -26.92 -0.69 -8.49
N LYS A 86 -25.68 -0.42 -8.05
CA LYS A 86 -24.53 -0.05 -8.90
C LYS A 86 -23.37 -1.03 -8.70
N PRO A 87 -23.51 -2.31 -9.11
CA PRO A 87 -22.50 -3.34 -8.86
C PRO A 87 -21.19 -3.14 -9.65
N TYR A 88 -21.21 -2.33 -10.72
CA TYR A 88 -20.03 -2.06 -11.55
C TYR A 88 -18.90 -1.35 -10.78
N VAL A 89 -19.23 -0.62 -9.71
CA VAL A 89 -18.23 0.07 -8.89
C VAL A 89 -17.36 -0.93 -8.13
N LEU A 90 -17.99 -1.93 -7.51
CA LEU A 90 -17.31 -3.00 -6.78
C LEU A 90 -16.41 -3.82 -7.70
N ARG A 91 -16.93 -4.26 -8.85
CA ARG A 91 -16.14 -5.03 -9.83
C ARG A 91 -14.86 -4.30 -10.23
N LYS A 92 -14.97 -2.99 -10.52
CA LYS A 92 -13.81 -2.19 -10.87
C LYS A 92 -12.80 -2.08 -9.72
N MET A 93 -13.27 -1.93 -8.48
CA MET A 93 -12.39 -1.90 -7.32
C MET A 93 -11.72 -3.25 -7.06
N GLU A 94 -12.45 -4.34 -7.23
CA GLU A 94 -11.92 -5.70 -7.10
C GLU A 94 -10.83 -5.96 -8.15
N GLU A 95 -11.06 -5.52 -9.40
CA GLU A 95 -10.07 -5.55 -10.47
C GLU A 95 -8.84 -4.72 -10.12
N GLU A 96 -9.01 -3.48 -9.64
CA GLU A 96 -7.91 -2.60 -9.21
C GLU A 96 -7.14 -3.19 -8.00
N ALA A 97 -7.83 -3.81 -7.04
CA ALA A 97 -7.22 -4.43 -5.86
C ALA A 97 -6.53 -5.76 -6.17
N SER A 98 -7.00 -6.48 -7.20
CA SER A 98 -6.38 -7.73 -7.65
C SER A 98 -5.04 -7.52 -8.36
N GLN A 99 -4.79 -6.30 -8.84
CA GLN A 99 -3.51 -5.93 -9.44
C GLN A 99 -2.42 -5.97 -8.37
N ARG A 100 -1.31 -6.62 -8.70
CA ARG A 100 -0.13 -6.61 -7.83
C ARG A 100 0.50 -5.22 -7.90
N PHE A 101 0.70 -4.60 -6.74
CA PHE A 101 1.51 -3.40 -6.64
C PHE A 101 2.98 -3.81 -6.56
N ASP A 102 3.82 -3.19 -7.38
CA ASP A 102 5.26 -3.36 -7.29
C ASP A 102 5.77 -2.61 -6.04
N ASP A 103 6.47 -3.33 -5.16
CA ASP A 103 7.14 -2.73 -4.01
C ASP A 103 8.41 -1.99 -4.51
N ASP A 104 8.33 -0.68 -4.74
CA ASP A 104 9.49 0.17 -5.06
C ASP A 104 10.37 0.42 -3.82
N LYS A 105 10.90 -0.65 -3.25
CA LYS A 105 11.84 -0.60 -2.13
C LYS A 105 13.22 -0.24 -2.65
N SER A 106 13.61 1.01 -2.47
CA SER A 106 14.96 1.47 -2.74
C SER A 106 15.86 1.33 -1.50
N LEU A 107 17.17 1.27 -1.72
CA LEU A 107 18.19 1.23 -0.68
C LEU A 107 18.97 2.54 -0.66
N SER A 108 19.47 2.91 0.51
CA SER A 108 20.37 4.06 0.61
C SER A 108 21.67 3.78 -0.14
N ARG A 109 22.25 4.84 -0.71
CA ARG A 109 23.53 4.75 -1.44
C ARG A 109 24.66 4.20 -0.56
N ASP A 110 24.73 4.65 0.69
CA ASP A 110 25.74 4.21 1.66
C ASP A 110 25.69 2.70 1.90
N LEU A 111 24.48 2.11 1.91
CA LEU A 111 24.31 0.67 2.08
C LEU A 111 24.80 -0.10 0.85
N ILE A 112 24.55 0.43 -0.34
CA ILE A 112 25.03 -0.14 -1.61
C ILE A 112 26.57 -0.11 -1.63
N ASP A 113 27.17 1.05 -1.31
CA ASP A 113 28.62 1.22 -1.31
C ASP A 113 29.29 0.31 -0.25
N PHE A 114 28.68 0.16 0.93
CA PHE A 114 29.12 -0.77 1.97
C PHE A 114 29.11 -2.22 1.47
N VAL A 115 28.00 -2.68 0.88
CA VAL A 115 27.89 -4.06 0.38
C VAL A 115 28.85 -4.31 -0.78
N GLN A 116 29.01 -3.37 -1.72
CA GLN A 116 29.95 -3.50 -2.82
C GLN A 116 31.40 -3.62 -2.33
N HIS A 117 31.79 -2.85 -1.32
CA HIS A 117 33.11 -2.98 -0.71
C HIS A 117 33.31 -4.36 -0.07
N MET A 118 32.35 -4.79 0.75
CA MET A 118 32.44 -6.10 1.43
C MET A 118 32.54 -7.27 0.45
N VAL A 119 31.74 -7.24 -0.61
CA VAL A 119 31.76 -8.31 -1.64
C VAL A 119 33.03 -8.26 -2.48
N ARG A 120 33.61 -7.07 -2.72
CA ARG A 120 34.87 -6.94 -3.46
C ARG A 120 36.05 -7.54 -2.69
N GLU A 121 36.16 -7.26 -1.39
CA GLU A 121 37.30 -7.69 -0.58
C GLU A 121 37.13 -9.14 -0.06
N HIS A 122 35.92 -9.51 0.39
CA HIS A 122 35.67 -10.77 1.10
C HIS A 122 34.74 -11.74 0.37
N GLY A 123 34.18 -11.38 -0.80
CA GLY A 123 33.33 -12.27 -1.59
C GLY A 123 32.03 -12.68 -0.87
N GLU A 124 31.90 -13.96 -0.52
CA GLU A 124 30.76 -14.52 0.23
C GLU A 124 31.10 -14.88 1.70
N ASP A 125 32.30 -14.54 2.18
CA ASP A 125 32.75 -14.88 3.53
C ASP A 125 32.26 -13.86 4.57
N TYR A 126 31.00 -14.00 5.01
CA TYR A 126 30.38 -13.08 5.97
C TYR A 126 31.09 -12.98 7.33
N LYS A 127 31.85 -14.03 7.72
CA LYS A 127 32.62 -14.03 8.97
C LYS A 127 33.90 -13.19 8.85
N ALA A 128 34.45 -13.06 7.65
CA ALA A 128 35.57 -12.16 7.36
C ALA A 128 35.05 -10.71 7.26
N MET A 129 33.92 -10.49 6.57
CA MET A 129 33.26 -9.18 6.48
C MET A 129 32.96 -8.55 7.84
N ALA A 130 32.56 -9.36 8.83
CA ALA A 130 32.29 -8.85 10.17
C ALA A 130 33.54 -8.31 10.90
N ARG A 131 34.72 -8.78 10.52
CA ARG A 131 36.02 -8.35 11.07
C ARG A 131 36.69 -7.24 10.28
N ASP A 132 36.09 -6.84 9.17
CA ASP A 132 36.61 -5.81 8.30
C ASP A 132 36.59 -4.43 8.97
N GLU A 133 37.56 -3.57 8.63
CA GLU A 133 37.68 -2.23 9.21
C GLU A 133 36.47 -1.34 8.85
N LYS A 134 35.89 -1.53 7.66
CA LYS A 134 34.74 -0.74 7.19
C LYS A 134 33.46 -1.09 7.93
N ASN A 135 33.42 -2.19 8.68
CA ASN A 135 32.32 -2.57 9.55
C ASN A 135 32.30 -1.75 10.86
N TYR A 136 32.18 -0.43 10.73
CA TYR A 136 32.26 0.53 11.86
C TYR A 136 31.24 0.25 12.97
N TYR A 137 30.01 -0.13 12.60
CA TYR A 137 28.93 -0.43 13.55
C TYR A 137 28.94 -1.86 14.07
N GLN A 138 29.99 -2.63 13.75
CA GLN A 138 30.19 -3.99 14.27
C GLN A 138 29.01 -4.91 13.94
N ASP A 139 28.52 -4.86 12.70
CA ASP A 139 27.45 -5.73 12.24
C ASP A 139 27.87 -7.21 12.38
N THR A 140 26.94 -8.01 12.87
CA THR A 140 27.11 -9.47 12.92
C THR A 140 27.10 -10.05 11.50
N PRO A 141 27.76 -11.21 11.26
CA PRO A 141 27.77 -11.85 9.94
C PRO A 141 26.38 -12.04 9.33
N LYS A 142 25.36 -12.33 10.16
CA LYS A 142 23.97 -12.51 9.74
C LYS A 142 23.30 -11.19 9.34
N GLN A 143 23.66 -10.07 9.99
CA GLN A 143 23.18 -8.74 9.59
C GLN A 143 23.79 -8.33 8.26
N ILE A 144 25.09 -8.55 8.06
CA ILE A 144 25.76 -8.29 6.78
C ILE A 144 25.12 -9.14 5.66
N GLN A 145 24.87 -10.43 5.92
CA GLN A 145 24.16 -11.30 4.97
C GLN A 145 22.77 -10.74 4.61
N ARG A 146 22.02 -10.24 5.59
CA ARG A 146 20.71 -9.59 5.33
C ARG A 146 20.86 -8.36 4.44
N LYS A 147 21.85 -7.50 4.69
CA LYS A 147 22.14 -6.31 3.86
C LYS A 147 22.48 -6.70 2.41
N VAL A 148 23.28 -7.75 2.22
CA VAL A 148 23.58 -8.28 0.88
C VAL A 148 22.33 -8.81 0.19
N ASN A 149 21.50 -9.58 0.91
CA ASN A 149 20.24 -10.12 0.36
C ASN A 149 19.23 -9.02 0.03
N GLU A 150 19.20 -7.96 0.83
CA GLU A 150 18.37 -6.78 0.58
C GLU A 150 18.83 -6.07 -0.71
N TYR A 151 20.14 -5.91 -0.91
CA TYR A 151 20.69 -5.36 -2.15
C TYR A 151 20.33 -6.22 -3.38
N LYS A 152 20.44 -7.55 -3.27
CA LYS A 152 20.00 -8.49 -4.33
C LYS A 152 18.51 -8.37 -4.64
N ARG A 153 17.66 -8.18 -3.62
CA ARG A 153 16.20 -8.07 -3.77
C ARG A 153 15.78 -6.74 -4.39
N CYS A 154 16.33 -5.64 -3.92
CA CYS A 154 15.93 -4.30 -4.35
C CYS A 154 16.55 -3.90 -5.69
N HIS A 155 17.80 -4.29 -5.95
CA HIS A 155 18.53 -3.90 -7.16
C HIS A 155 19.23 -5.09 -7.84
N PRO A 156 18.47 -6.10 -8.34
CA PRO A 156 19.07 -7.29 -8.95
C PRO A 156 19.93 -6.95 -10.17
N LYS A 157 19.52 -5.97 -10.98
CA LYS A 157 20.28 -5.53 -12.17
C LYS A 157 21.63 -4.91 -11.79
N LEU A 158 21.66 -4.02 -10.79
CA LEU A 158 22.89 -3.36 -10.34
C LEU A 158 23.85 -4.36 -9.68
N PHE A 159 23.32 -5.26 -8.85
CA PHE A 159 24.12 -6.31 -8.22
C PHE A 159 24.75 -7.24 -9.28
N ASN A 160 23.98 -7.68 -10.27
CA ASN A 160 24.50 -8.55 -11.34
C ASN A 160 25.59 -7.87 -12.17
N ALA A 161 25.38 -6.61 -12.55
CA ALA A 161 26.40 -5.82 -13.26
C ALA A 161 27.68 -5.67 -12.43
N PHE A 162 27.55 -5.46 -11.12
CA PHE A 162 28.68 -5.39 -10.20
C PHE A 162 29.43 -6.74 -10.12
N ILE A 163 28.73 -7.87 -9.97
CA ILE A 163 29.37 -9.19 -9.97
C ILE A 163 30.06 -9.48 -11.31
N GLN A 164 29.45 -9.12 -12.44
CA GLN A 164 30.07 -9.24 -13.76
C GLN A 164 31.36 -8.40 -13.87
N SER A 165 31.41 -7.22 -13.25
CA SER A 165 32.63 -6.39 -13.22
C SER A 165 33.74 -6.98 -12.35
N LEU A 166 33.40 -7.80 -11.34
CA LEU A 166 34.35 -8.48 -10.47
C LEU A 166 34.88 -9.78 -11.09
N ALA A 167 34.09 -10.43 -11.95
CA ALA A 167 34.56 -11.60 -12.69
C ALA A 167 35.74 -11.15 -13.57
N PRO A 168 36.97 -11.67 -13.35
CA PRO A 168 38.12 -11.29 -14.16
C PRO A 168 37.81 -11.69 -15.60
N ASN A 169 37.84 -10.72 -16.53
CA ASN A 169 37.62 -10.85 -17.97
C ASN A 169 37.56 -12.31 -18.44
N ALA A 170 36.35 -12.87 -18.51
CA ALA A 170 36.13 -14.09 -19.26
C ALA A 170 36.37 -13.74 -20.73
N ASN A 171 37.62 -13.96 -21.14
CA ASN A 171 38.14 -13.89 -22.49
C ASN A 171 37.12 -14.47 -23.47
N PRO A 172 36.58 -13.70 -24.45
CA PRO A 172 35.73 -14.26 -25.48
C PRO A 172 36.62 -15.00 -26.50
N GLN A 173 37.11 -16.17 -26.12
CA GLN A 173 37.79 -17.13 -26.98
C GLN A 173 37.06 -18.47 -26.86
N SER A 174 35.85 -18.55 -27.41
CA SER A 174 35.36 -19.78 -28.01
C SER A 174 35.01 -19.47 -29.47
N SER A 175 36.04 -19.61 -30.29
CA SER A 175 35.93 -19.73 -31.73
C SER A 175 34.93 -20.83 -32.08
N SER A 176 33.71 -20.46 -32.45
CA SER A 176 32.88 -21.30 -33.28
C SER A 176 33.50 -21.32 -34.69
N GLN A 177 34.50 -22.17 -34.89
CA GLN A 177 34.86 -22.55 -36.25
C GLN A 177 33.67 -23.33 -36.83
N PRO A 178 33.13 -22.94 -37.99
CA PRO A 178 32.14 -23.77 -38.67
C PRO A 178 32.81 -25.08 -39.11
N PRO A 179 32.09 -26.21 -39.11
CA PRO A 179 32.64 -27.46 -39.60
C PRO A 179 32.98 -27.30 -41.08
N VAL A 180 34.26 -27.47 -41.41
CA VAL A 180 34.73 -27.59 -42.78
C VAL A 180 34.17 -28.91 -43.32
N ILE A 181 33.18 -28.81 -44.21
CA ILE A 181 32.70 -29.95 -45.00
C ILE A 181 33.78 -30.23 -46.04
N VAL A 182 34.55 -31.28 -45.82
CA VAL A 182 35.51 -31.82 -46.78
C VAL A 182 34.82 -32.99 -47.51
N CYS A 183 34.61 -32.77 -48.81
CA CYS A 183 34.27 -33.71 -49.89
C CYS A 183 33.00 -34.55 -49.77
#